data_AF-A0AB35WES2-F1
#
_entry.id   AF-A0AB35WES2-F1
#
_cell.length_a   1.000
_cell.length_b   1.000
_cell.length_c   1.000
_cell.angle_alpha   90.00
_cell.angle_beta   90.00
_cell.angle_gamma   90.00
#
_symmetry.space_group_name_H-M   'P 1'
#
loop_
_entity.id
_entity.type
_entity.pdbx_description
1 polymer ?
#
loop_
_entity_poly.entity_id
_entity_poly.type
_entity_poly.pdbx_seq_one_letter_code
_entity_poly.pdbx_strand_id
1 'polypeptide(L)' 'MAVTWRAAFWCLDVMDSSGADLIKGIPLIAGADLLAQYSYLGLGFSLYVGCDNAANDNPTERDLGINSHLYVVTE' A
#
# COMPACT_ATOMS: atom_id res chain seq x y z
N MET A 1 -4.11 10.16 1.31
CA MET A 1 -3.45 8.92 1.80
C MET A 1 -2.19 9.29 2.55
N ALA A 2 -1.79 8.48 3.53
CA ALA A 2 -0.54 8.66 4.28
C ALA A 2 0.20 7.32 4.43
N VAL A 3 1.52 7.35 4.30
CA VAL A 3 2.38 6.17 4.46
C VAL A 3 3.35 6.41 5.61
N THR A 4 3.48 5.47 6.53
CA THR A 4 4.29 5.65 7.76
C THR A 4 5.01 4.37 8.16
N TRP A 5 6.30 4.48 8.48
CA TRP A 5 7.08 3.36 9.01
C TRP A 5 6.68 3.07 10.46
N ARG A 6 6.34 1.81 10.77
CA ARG A 6 5.98 1.35 12.11
C ARG A 6 6.97 0.31 12.63
N ALA A 7 8.23 0.73 12.80
CA ALA A 7 9.36 -0.03 13.35
C ALA A 7 9.80 -1.27 12.56
N ALA A 8 8.89 -1.99 11.89
CA ALA A 8 9.17 -3.23 11.16
C ALA A 8 8.53 -3.26 9.76
N PHE A 9 7.53 -2.43 9.48
CA PHE A 9 6.85 -2.39 8.19
C PHE A 9 6.23 -1.02 7.94
N TRP A 10 5.95 -0.74 6.67
CA TRP A 10 5.19 0.44 6.25
C TRP A 10 3.69 0.20 6.39
N CYS A 11 2.99 1.21 6.92
CA CYS A 11 1.53 1.27 6.98
C CYS A 11 0.99 2.31 6.02
N LEU A 12 -0.08 1.96 5.31
CA LEU A 12 -0.89 2.87 4.50
C LEU A 12 -2.21 3.17 5.21
N ASP A 13 -2.51 4.47 5.29
CA ASP A 13 -3.78 5.02 5.72
C ASP A 13 -4.48 5.69 4.53
N VAL A 14 -5.76 5.37 4.35
CA VAL A 14 -6.63 5.93 3.30
C VAL A 14 -7.70 6.80 3.95
N MET A 15 -7.87 8.00 3.40
CA MET A 15 -8.84 9.00 3.86
C MET A 15 -9.65 9.47 2.65
N ASP A 16 -10.88 9.91 2.89
CA ASP A 16 -11.67 10.59 1.87
C ASP A 16 -11.15 12.02 1.60
N SER A 17 -11.79 12.74 0.68
CA SER A 17 -11.41 14.11 0.33
C SER A 17 -11.64 15.13 1.45
N SER A 18 -12.43 14.80 2.46
CA SER A 18 -12.63 15.64 3.66
C SER A 18 -11.58 15.39 4.74
N GLY A 19 -10.73 14.36 4.56
CA GLY A 19 -9.77 13.91 5.55
C GLY A 19 -10.35 12.93 6.57
N ALA A 20 -11.59 12.47 6.38
CA ALA A 20 -12.17 11.43 7.21
C ALA A 20 -11.54 10.07 6.87
N ASP A 21 -11.30 9.28 7.92
CA ASP A 21 -10.63 7.99 7.78
C ASP A 21 -11.52 6.97 7.08
N LEU A 22 -11.00 6.34 6.02
CA LEU A 22 -11.66 5.23 5.33
C LEU A 22 -11.05 3.88 5.74
N ILE A 23 -9.72 3.78 5.69
CA ILE A 23 -8.97 2.58 6.06
C ILE A 23 -7.70 2.99 6.80
N LYS A 24 -7.36 2.27 7.87
CA LYS A 24 -6.15 2.53 8.66
C LYS A 24 -5.28 1.29 8.79
N GLY A 25 -3.97 1.52 8.75
CA GLY A 25 -2.96 0.55 9.14
C GLY A 25 -2.79 -0.60 8.16
N ILE A 26 -3.08 -0.40 6.86
CA ILE A 26 -2.86 -1.44 5.85
C ILE A 26 -1.35 -1.73 5.77
N PRO A 27 -0.87 -2.95 6.06
CA PRO A 27 0.53 -3.27 5.89
C PRO A 27 0.87 -3.30 4.40
N LEU A 28 2.00 -2.68 4.01
CA LEU A 28 2.53 -2.78 2.65
C LEU A 28 3.14 -4.17 2.43
N ILE A 29 2.35 -5.09 1.88
CA ILE A 29 2.76 -6.45 1.53
C ILE A 29 2.97 -6.56 0.02
N ALA A 30 4.16 -7.01 -0.37
CA ALA A 30 4.50 -7.17 -1.77
C ALA A 30 3.74 -8.34 -2.42
N GLY A 31 3.31 -8.16 -3.67
CA GLY A 31 2.65 -9.20 -4.46
C GLY A 31 1.17 -9.47 -4.11
N ALA A 32 0.56 -8.68 -3.24
CA ALA A 32 -0.86 -8.79 -2.89
C ALA A 32 -1.62 -7.50 -3.22
N ASP A 33 -2.89 -7.63 -3.60
CA ASP A 33 -3.80 -6.49 -3.66
C ASP A 33 -4.13 -6.03 -2.23
N LEU A 34 -3.59 -4.88 -1.86
CA LEU A 34 -3.75 -4.29 -0.53
C LEU A 34 -5.21 -3.90 -0.24
N LEU A 35 -6.04 -3.73 -1.28
CA LEU A 35 -7.43 -3.34 -1.16
C LEU A 35 -8.42 -4.50 -1.28
N ALA A 36 -7.95 -5.75 -1.51
CA ALA A 36 -8.83 -6.90 -1.72
C ALA A 36 -9.85 -7.11 -0.58
N GLN A 37 -9.39 -7.01 0.67
CA GLN A 37 -10.26 -7.15 1.85
C GLN A 37 -11.25 -5.97 2.03
N TYR A 38 -11.02 -4.85 1.33
CA TYR A 38 -11.82 -3.64 1.38
C TYR A 38 -12.63 -3.43 0.09
N SER A 39 -12.80 -4.47 -0.72
CA SER A 39 -13.52 -4.43 -2.00
C SER A 39 -14.95 -3.88 -1.88
N TYR A 40 -15.60 -4.05 -0.72
CA TYR A 40 -16.93 -3.50 -0.43
C TYR A 40 -16.99 -1.96 -0.49
N LEU A 41 -15.86 -1.25 -0.41
CA LEU A 41 -15.79 0.21 -0.55
C LEU A 41 -15.90 0.68 -2.01
N GLY A 42 -15.74 -0.22 -2.99
CA GLY A 42 -15.94 0.13 -4.41
C GLY A 42 -15.03 1.24 -4.93
N LEU A 43 -13.77 1.28 -4.48
CA LEU A 43 -12.83 2.38 -4.80
C LEU A 43 -12.43 2.44 -6.30
N GLY A 44 -12.67 1.38 -7.07
CA GLY A 44 -12.46 1.37 -8.52
C GLY A 44 -11.01 1.19 -8.98
N PHE A 45 -10.10 0.85 -8.07
CA PHE A 45 -8.70 0.54 -8.36
C PHE A 45 -8.14 -0.43 -7.32
N SER A 46 -7.02 -1.08 -7.66
CA SER A 46 -6.23 -1.88 -6.73
C SER A 46 -4.92 -1.18 -6.36
N LEU A 47 -4.36 -1.55 -5.21
CA LEU A 47 -3.04 -1.09 -4.78
C LEU A 47 -2.13 -2.29 -4.58
N TYR A 48 -0.92 -2.18 -5.11
CA TYR A 48 0.09 -3.23 -5.00
C TYR A 48 1.43 -2.64 -4.58
N VAL A 49 2.24 -3.50 -3.96
CA VAL A 49 3.67 -3.24 -3.78
C VAL A 49 4.45 -4.21 -4.66
N GLY A 50 5.38 -3.64 -5.42
CA GLY A 50 6.31 -4.40 -6.26
C GLY A 50 7.74 -3.97 -5.99
N CYS A 51 8.68 -4.89 -6.15
CA CYS A 51 10.10 -4.62 -6.09
C CYS A 51 10.75 -4.75 -7.46
N ASP A 52 11.87 -4.05 -7.63
CA ASP A 52 12.71 -4.17 -8.82
C ASP A 52 13.47 -5.52 -8.85
N ASN A 53 13.48 -6.23 -7.72
CA ASN A 53 14.05 -7.56 -7.59
C ASN A 53 13.00 -8.66 -7.79
N ALA A 54 13.44 -9.84 -8.22
CA ALA A 54 12.55 -10.98 -8.48
C ALA A 54 11.95 -11.62 -7.22
N ALA A 55 12.51 -11.34 -6.04
CA ALA A 55 12.04 -11.91 -4.78
C ALA A 55 10.72 -11.28 -4.32
N ASN A 56 10.47 -10.03 -4.73
CA ASN A 56 9.29 -9.25 -4.36
C ASN A 56 9.10 -9.22 -2.83
N ASP A 57 10.20 -8.90 -2.13
CA ASP A 57 10.21 -8.81 -0.67
C ASP A 57 9.39 -7.62 -0.18
N ASN A 58 8.92 -7.66 1.07
CA ASN A 58 8.25 -6.51 1.66
C ASN A 58 9.22 -5.32 1.78
N PRO A 59 8.72 -4.08 1.59
CA PRO A 59 9.53 -2.88 1.64
C PRO A 59 10.15 -2.67 3.03
N THR A 60 11.44 -2.32 3.06
CA THR A 60 12.14 -1.93 4.28
C THR A 60 12.03 -0.43 4.52
N GLU A 61 12.43 0.05 5.71
CA GLU A 61 12.44 1.48 6.06
C GLU A 61 13.17 2.36 5.03
N ARG A 62 14.09 1.77 4.26
CA ARG A 62 15.04 2.51 3.43
C ARG A 62 14.87 2.30 1.93
N ASP A 63 13.97 1.41 1.49
CA ASP A 63 13.86 1.08 0.05
C ASP A 63 12.55 1.50 -0.60
N LEU A 64 11.53 1.90 0.18
CA LEU A 64 10.26 2.36 -0.36
C LEU A 64 10.45 3.66 -1.14
N GLY A 65 10.08 3.61 -2.42
CA GLY A 65 10.31 4.67 -3.40
C GLY A 65 11.66 4.61 -4.11
N ILE A 66 12.52 3.64 -3.77
CA ILE A 66 13.84 3.44 -4.39
C ILE A 66 13.90 2.11 -5.13
N ASN A 67 13.76 0.99 -4.42
CA ASN A 67 13.79 -0.38 -5.00
C ASN A 67 12.45 -1.11 -4.85
N SER A 68 11.54 -0.54 -4.05
CA SER A 68 10.18 -1.03 -3.86
C SER A 68 9.20 0.12 -4.09
N HIS A 69 8.05 -0.19 -4.67
CA HIS A 69 7.11 0.82 -5.16
C HIS A 69 5.69 0.45 -4.78
N LEU A 70 4.99 1.38 -4.12
CA LEU A 70 3.53 1.36 -4.00
C LEU A 70 2.95 1.97 -5.27
N TYR A 71 2.14 1.22 -6.00
CA TYR A 71 1.51 1.68 -7.24
C TYR A 71 0.04 1.32 -7.31
N VAL A 72 -0.67 2.10 -8.13
CA VAL A 72 -2.08 1.89 -8.45
C VAL A 72 -2.19 1.04 -9.71
N VAL A 73 -3.17 0.14 -9.72
CA VAL A 73 -3.57 -0.61 -10.92
C VAL A 73 -5.00 -0.21 -11.25
N THR A 74 -5.20 0.28 -12.48
CA THR A 74 -6.49 0.64 -13.06
C THR A 74 -6.72 -0.19 -14.34
N GLU A 75 -7.96 -0.28 -14.78
CA GLU A 75 -8.29 -0.80 -16.12
C GLU A 75 -7.77 0.11 -17.25
#